data_AF-A0AAU1JVD5-F1
#
_entry.id   AF-A0AAU1JVD5-F1
#
_cell.length_a   1.000
_cell.length_b   1.000
_cell.length_c   1.000
_cell.angle_alpha   90.00
_cell.angle_beta   90.00
_cell.angle_gamma   90.00
#
_symmetry.space_group_name_H-M   'P 1'
#
loop_
_entity.id
_entity.type
_entity.pdbx_description
1 polymer ?
#
loop_
_entity_poly.entity_id
_entity_poly.type
_entity_poly.pdbx_seq_one_letter_code
_entity_poly.pdbx_strand_id
1 'polypeptide(L)'
;MIGKVEANRALTTGLAGRGHRAGSAIVYDVGRLAALLARPRCTDQTLDAVRPLIVRLGRDRKLNLSRTWEEQAEIVRRNWYVPPLLGSMLDRWGCLDGGRFPLVATVASWVVFGAEVTGHTYDEGAPPAANRSTPPRTFRVEPPGDWFDPMKETWLPLERGPAVTVWGAPTNGPLREVDWLRVDADKQKERLEYEMWLRSAPVLRDVAQVGLTDTDAILRAWDQDAPSHPQIGRDGAA
;
A
#
# COMPACT_ATOMS: atom_id res chain seq x y z
N MET A 1 -2.77 -16.52 -19.63
CA MET A 1 -2.45 -17.90 -19.22
C MET A 1 -1.68 -17.82 -17.91
N ILE A 2 -2.16 -18.47 -16.85
CA ILE A 2 -1.51 -18.46 -15.54
C ILE A 2 -0.30 -19.40 -15.53
N GLY A 3 0.82 -18.98 -14.93
CA GLY A 3 2.00 -19.83 -14.83
C GLY A 3 1.80 -20.98 -13.83
N LYS A 4 2.54 -22.08 -13.99
CA LYS A 4 2.50 -23.25 -13.09
C LYS A 4 2.67 -22.88 -11.60
N VAL A 5 3.55 -21.93 -11.31
CA VAL A 5 3.81 -21.46 -9.94
C VAL A 5 2.59 -20.75 -9.34
N GLU A 6 1.92 -19.92 -10.13
CA GLU A 6 0.75 -19.14 -9.70
C GLU A 6 -0.47 -20.05 -9.53
N ALA A 7 -0.67 -21.00 -10.46
CA ALA A 7 -1.70 -22.03 -10.35
C ALA A 7 -1.53 -22.88 -9.08
N ASN A 8 -0.31 -23.36 -8.82
CA ASN A 8 -0.01 -24.11 -7.60
C ASN A 8 -0.31 -23.30 -6.34
N ARG A 9 0.03 -22.00 -6.31
CA ARG A 9 -0.27 -21.14 -5.16
C ARG A 9 -1.78 -21.05 -4.93
N ALA A 10 -2.56 -20.73 -5.97
CA ALA A 10 -4.00 -20.64 -5.87
C ALA A 10 -4.63 -21.94 -5.32
N LEU A 11 -4.19 -23.09 -5.85
CA LEU A 11 -4.63 -24.40 -5.39
C LEU A 11 -4.26 -24.70 -3.94
N THR A 12 -3.02 -24.39 -3.52
CA THR A 12 -2.58 -24.63 -2.14
C THR A 12 -3.23 -23.70 -1.11
N THR A 13 -3.72 -22.54 -1.54
CA THR A 13 -4.48 -21.61 -0.68
C THR A 13 -5.89 -22.13 -0.38
N GLY A 14 -6.37 -23.11 -1.15
CA GLY A 14 -7.71 -23.68 -1.00
C GLY A 14 -8.78 -22.98 -1.85
N LEU A 15 -8.39 -22.17 -2.83
CA LEU A 15 -9.34 -21.47 -3.72
C LEU A 15 -10.24 -22.44 -4.53
N ALA A 16 -9.71 -23.62 -4.88
CA ALA A 16 -10.47 -24.70 -5.52
C ALA A 16 -10.97 -25.75 -4.50
N GLY A 17 -10.98 -25.41 -3.20
CA GLY A 17 -11.20 -26.34 -2.11
C GLY A 17 -9.95 -27.15 -1.71
N ARG A 18 -10.13 -28.07 -0.77
CA ARG A 18 -9.05 -28.93 -0.26
C ARG A 18 -8.66 -29.96 -1.32
N GLY A 19 -7.36 -30.05 -1.59
CA GLY A 19 -6.81 -31.13 -2.42
C GLY A 19 -6.83 -32.47 -1.68
N HIS A 20 -7.13 -33.55 -2.40
CA HIS A 20 -7.11 -34.92 -1.90
C HIS A 20 -5.92 -35.66 -2.48
N ARG A 21 -5.15 -36.34 -1.62
CA ARG A 21 -4.01 -37.15 -2.08
C ARG A 21 -4.52 -38.46 -2.67
N ALA A 22 -4.17 -38.72 -3.93
CA ALA A 22 -4.39 -39.99 -4.61
C ALA A 22 -3.04 -40.52 -5.10
N GLY A 23 -2.42 -41.40 -4.29
CA GLY A 23 -1.06 -41.87 -4.52
C GLY A 23 -0.01 -40.74 -4.42
N SER A 24 0.69 -40.48 -5.52
CA SER A 24 1.68 -39.39 -5.66
C SER A 24 1.09 -38.08 -6.18
N ALA A 25 -0.18 -38.06 -6.57
CA ALA A 25 -0.87 -36.88 -7.09
C ALA A 25 -1.78 -36.22 -6.04
N ILE A 26 -2.02 -34.92 -6.21
CA ILE A 26 -3.07 -34.18 -5.50
C ILE A 26 -4.19 -33.92 -6.51
N VAL A 27 -5.38 -34.41 -6.20
CA VAL A 27 -6.57 -34.28 -7.02
C VAL A 27 -7.48 -33.22 -6.41
N TYR A 28 -8.08 -32.40 -7.25
CA TYR A 28 -9.02 -31.36 -6.87
C TYR A 28 -10.39 -31.67 -7.45
N ASP A 29 -11.44 -31.20 -6.76
CA ASP A 29 -12.80 -31.29 -7.26
C ASP A 29 -12.94 -30.48 -8.56
N VAL A 30 -13.39 -31.14 -9.62
CA VAL A 30 -13.49 -30.54 -10.97
C VAL A 30 -14.52 -29.41 -10.98
N GLY A 31 -15.63 -29.56 -10.25
CA GLY A 31 -16.67 -28.53 -10.16
C GLY A 31 -16.16 -27.26 -9.48
N ARG A 32 -15.42 -27.41 -8.37
CA ARG A 32 -14.81 -26.28 -7.66
C ARG A 32 -13.71 -25.61 -8.47
N LEU A 33 -12.92 -26.38 -9.21
CA LEU A 33 -11.93 -25.82 -10.12
C LEU A 33 -12.59 -25.04 -11.26
N ALA A 34 -13.65 -25.59 -11.85
CA ALA A 34 -14.43 -24.90 -12.88
C ALA A 34 -15.05 -23.60 -12.34
N ALA A 35 -15.62 -23.63 -11.13
CA ALA A 35 -16.16 -22.44 -10.47
C ALA A 35 -15.08 -21.37 -10.21
N LEU A 36 -13.89 -21.78 -9.76
CA LEU A 36 -12.76 -20.85 -9.57
C LEU A 36 -12.34 -20.18 -10.89
N LEU A 37 -12.28 -20.95 -11.98
CA LEU A 37 -11.92 -20.44 -13.32
C LEU A 37 -13.02 -19.57 -13.93
N ALA A 38 -14.28 -19.83 -13.57
CA ALA A 38 -15.43 -19.05 -14.01
C ALA A 38 -15.63 -17.73 -13.23
N ARG A 39 -14.85 -17.49 -12.16
CA ARG A 39 -14.94 -16.23 -11.40
C ARG A 39 -14.73 -15.03 -12.32
N PRO A 40 -15.60 -14.01 -12.26
CA PRO A 40 -15.50 -12.85 -13.12
C PRO A 40 -14.29 -11.98 -12.73
N ARG A 41 -13.86 -11.16 -13.71
CA ARG A 41 -12.94 -10.06 -13.47
C ARG A 41 -13.64 -9.02 -12.58
N CYS A 42 -12.94 -8.49 -11.58
CA CYS A 42 -13.40 -7.30 -10.85
C CYS A 42 -13.43 -6.10 -11.81
N THR A 43 -14.55 -5.38 -11.85
CA THR A 43 -14.68 -4.26 -12.78
C THR A 43 -13.79 -3.09 -12.34
N ASP A 44 -13.27 -2.34 -13.31
CA ASP A 44 -12.46 -1.15 -13.05
C ASP A 44 -13.31 -0.11 -12.29
N GLN A 45 -14.62 -0.01 -12.57
CA GLN A 45 -15.57 0.83 -11.83
C GLN A 45 -15.65 0.47 -10.33
N THR A 46 -15.73 -0.82 -10.00
CA THR A 46 -15.70 -1.28 -8.60
C THR A 46 -14.38 -0.90 -7.93
N LEU A 47 -13.27 -1.09 -8.63
CA LEU A 47 -11.94 -0.77 -8.10
C LEU A 47 -11.72 0.74 -7.95
N ASP A 48 -12.23 1.56 -8.86
CA ASP A 48 -12.15 3.03 -8.82
C ASP A 48 -13.03 3.63 -7.72
N ALA A 49 -14.14 2.97 -7.40
CA ALA A 49 -15.03 3.36 -6.30
C ALA A 49 -14.43 3.00 -4.92
N VAL A 50 -13.84 1.81 -4.79
CA VAL A 50 -13.30 1.32 -3.51
C VAL A 50 -11.87 1.84 -3.25
N ARG A 51 -11.06 1.95 -4.31
CA ARG A 51 -9.62 2.30 -4.29
C ARG A 51 -8.81 1.53 -3.24
N PRO A 52 -8.86 0.18 -3.25
CA PRO A 52 -8.28 -0.61 -2.17
C PRO A 52 -6.75 -0.58 -2.13
N LEU A 53 -6.21 -0.76 -0.93
CA LEU A 53 -4.85 -1.23 -0.68
C LEU A 53 -4.79 -2.71 -1.05
N ILE A 54 -4.02 -3.04 -2.06
CA ILE A 54 -3.88 -4.40 -2.55
C ILE A 54 -2.56 -4.98 -2.07
N VAL A 55 -2.64 -6.11 -1.37
CA VAL A 55 -1.49 -6.90 -0.95
C VAL A 55 -1.44 -8.23 -1.73
N ARG A 56 -0.30 -8.51 -2.37
CA ARG A 56 -0.08 -9.75 -3.13
C ARG A 56 0.62 -10.76 -2.23
N LEU A 57 -0.06 -11.85 -1.89
CA LEU A 57 0.51 -12.91 -1.06
C LEU A 57 1.55 -13.70 -1.84
N GLY A 58 2.81 -13.52 -1.45
CA GLY A 58 3.96 -14.20 -2.03
C GLY A 58 4.14 -15.65 -1.53
N ARG A 59 5.27 -16.26 -1.93
CA ARG A 59 5.62 -17.64 -1.55
C ARG A 59 5.64 -17.86 -0.03
N ASP A 60 6.07 -16.85 0.71
CA ASP A 60 6.36 -16.97 2.14
C ASP A 60 5.12 -16.75 3.01
N ARG A 61 3.97 -16.41 2.39
CA ARG A 61 2.69 -16.16 3.06
C ARG A 61 1.66 -17.17 2.59
N LYS A 62 1.65 -18.33 3.23
CA LYS A 62 0.70 -19.40 2.95
C LYS A 62 -0.62 -19.13 3.68
N LEU A 63 -1.58 -18.56 2.98
CA LEU A 63 -2.96 -18.44 3.44
C LEU A 63 -3.70 -19.76 3.27
N ASN A 64 -4.56 -20.14 4.21
CA ASN A 64 -5.50 -21.25 4.08
C ASN A 64 -6.93 -20.73 4.27
N LEU A 65 -7.75 -20.82 3.22
CA LEU A 65 -9.13 -20.32 3.23
C LEU A 65 -10.09 -21.15 4.08
N SER A 66 -9.69 -22.31 4.59
CA SER A 66 -10.51 -23.12 5.52
C SER A 66 -10.40 -22.65 6.98
N ARG A 67 -9.59 -21.62 7.26
CA ARG A 67 -9.32 -21.07 8.59
C ARG A 67 -10.29 -19.96 8.93
N THR A 68 -10.38 -19.56 10.20
CA THR A 68 -11.23 -18.41 10.58
C THR A 68 -10.69 -17.11 10.00
N TRP A 69 -11.51 -16.06 9.99
CA TRP A 69 -11.09 -14.76 9.51
C TRP A 69 -9.89 -14.22 10.33
N GLU A 70 -9.88 -14.43 11.65
CA GLU A 70 -8.82 -13.97 12.56
C GLU A 70 -7.49 -14.67 12.27
N GLU A 71 -7.53 -16.00 12.04
CA GLU A 71 -6.35 -16.78 11.65
C GLU A 71 -5.79 -16.32 10.29
N GLN A 72 -6.67 -15.99 9.34
CA GLN A 72 -6.29 -15.45 8.04
C GLN A 72 -5.73 -14.02 8.17
N ALA A 73 -6.36 -13.17 8.97
CA ALA A 73 -5.95 -11.80 9.24
C ALA A 73 -4.54 -11.75 9.82
N GLU A 74 -4.17 -12.70 10.68
CA GLU A 74 -2.83 -12.78 11.25
C GLU A 74 -1.72 -12.93 10.19
N ILE A 75 -2.01 -13.71 9.15
CA ILE A 75 -1.10 -13.91 8.01
C ILE A 75 -1.06 -12.66 7.13
N VAL A 76 -2.24 -12.06 6.90
CA VAL A 76 -2.41 -10.92 6.00
C VAL A 76 -1.90 -9.63 6.62
N ARG A 77 -1.91 -9.44 7.93
CA ARG A 77 -1.64 -8.13 8.54
C ARG A 77 -0.16 -7.78 8.75
N ARG A 78 0.71 -8.78 8.95
CA ARG A 78 2.10 -8.56 9.40
C ARG A 78 3.06 -8.20 8.29
N ASN A 79 4.18 -7.58 8.60
CA ASN A 79 5.44 -7.56 7.84
C ASN A 79 5.37 -7.07 6.38
N TRP A 80 4.60 -6.02 6.10
CA TRP A 80 4.53 -5.44 4.77
C TRP A 80 5.53 -4.32 4.57
N TYR A 81 6.41 -4.50 3.59
CA TYR A 81 7.22 -3.40 3.13
C TYR A 81 6.43 -2.55 2.13
N VAL A 82 5.97 -1.40 2.62
CA VAL A 82 5.19 -0.43 1.85
C VAL A 82 6.13 0.54 1.12
N PRO A 83 5.87 0.91 -0.16
CA PRO A 83 6.61 1.98 -0.83
C PRO A 83 6.56 3.31 -0.05
N PRO A 84 7.65 4.10 -0.01
CA PRO A 84 7.73 5.29 0.86
C PRO A 84 6.56 6.27 0.72
N LEU A 85 6.18 6.64 -0.52
CA LEU A 85 5.06 7.56 -0.77
C LEU A 85 3.73 7.02 -0.23
N LEU A 86 3.48 5.73 -0.43
CA LEU A 86 2.31 5.07 0.13
C LEU A 86 2.40 4.96 1.66
N GLY A 87 3.60 4.77 2.21
CA GLY A 87 3.85 4.80 3.64
C GLY A 87 3.48 6.16 4.24
N SER A 88 3.94 7.26 3.65
CA SER A 88 3.59 8.62 4.08
C SER A 88 2.09 8.92 3.94
N MET A 89 1.46 8.42 2.88
CA MET A 89 0.01 8.49 2.70
C MET A 89 -0.72 7.76 3.83
N LEU A 90 -0.31 6.53 4.16
CA LEU A 90 -0.90 5.77 5.27
C LEU A 90 -0.61 6.42 6.63
N ASP A 91 0.57 7.01 6.84
CA ASP A 91 0.87 7.72 8.09
C ASP A 91 -0.01 8.97 8.26
N ARG A 92 -0.28 9.70 7.17
CA ARG A 92 -1.06 10.93 7.20
C ARG A 92 -2.57 10.69 7.16
N TRP A 93 -3.03 9.68 6.42
CA TRP A 93 -4.46 9.44 6.14
C TRP A 93 -4.99 8.14 6.72
N GLY A 94 -4.12 7.20 7.08
CA GLY A 94 -4.53 5.84 7.38
C GLY A 94 -5.41 5.75 8.62
N CYS A 95 -5.16 6.55 9.66
CA CYS A 95 -5.75 6.25 10.98
C CYS A 95 -5.86 7.42 11.94
N LEU A 96 -5.36 8.62 11.60
CA LEU A 96 -5.22 9.71 12.56
C LEU A 96 -6.58 10.26 13.06
N ASP A 97 -7.68 10.01 12.34
CA ASP A 97 -9.03 10.46 12.71
C ASP A 97 -10.11 9.35 12.65
N GLY A 98 -9.74 8.07 12.83
CA GLY A 98 -10.71 6.95 12.78
C GLY A 98 -11.12 6.52 11.36
N GLY A 99 -10.36 6.95 10.34
CA GLY A 99 -10.52 6.47 8.97
C GLY A 99 -10.31 4.96 8.83
N ARG A 100 -11.08 4.34 7.94
CA ARG A 100 -10.97 2.92 7.55
C ARG A 100 -10.51 2.85 6.11
N PHE A 101 -9.47 2.08 5.83
CA PHE A 101 -8.93 1.93 4.48
C PHE A 101 -9.16 0.50 3.94
N PRO A 102 -9.88 0.31 2.83
CA PRO A 102 -10.13 -1.01 2.26
C PRO A 102 -8.83 -1.74 1.91
N LEU A 103 -8.65 -2.95 2.41
CA LEU A 103 -7.53 -3.84 2.07
C LEU A 103 -8.04 -5.11 1.39
N VAL A 104 -7.41 -5.46 0.28
CA VAL A 104 -7.67 -6.70 -0.46
C VAL A 104 -6.38 -7.49 -0.57
N ALA A 105 -6.40 -8.75 -0.10
CA ALA A 105 -5.31 -9.68 -0.35
C ALA A 105 -5.60 -10.55 -1.57
N THR A 106 -4.57 -10.79 -2.39
CA THR A 106 -4.67 -11.61 -3.59
C THR A 106 -3.65 -12.74 -3.62
N VAL A 107 -4.03 -13.86 -4.22
CA VAL A 107 -3.12 -14.95 -4.64
C VAL A 107 -3.31 -15.14 -6.13
N ALA A 108 -2.23 -14.98 -6.90
CA ALA A 108 -2.29 -15.08 -8.37
C ALA A 108 -3.44 -14.27 -8.98
N SER A 109 -3.65 -13.06 -8.44
CA SER A 109 -4.72 -12.11 -8.80
C SER A 109 -6.14 -12.47 -8.37
N TRP A 110 -6.44 -13.67 -7.87
CA TRP A 110 -7.73 -13.93 -7.21
C TRP A 110 -7.80 -13.25 -5.85
N VAL A 111 -8.94 -12.62 -5.58
CA VAL A 111 -9.26 -12.10 -4.25
C VAL A 111 -9.41 -13.28 -3.29
N VAL A 112 -8.68 -13.22 -2.18
CA VAL A 112 -8.68 -14.28 -1.15
C VAL A 112 -9.06 -13.76 0.23
N PHE A 113 -8.95 -12.45 0.47
CA PHE A 113 -9.24 -11.86 1.78
C PHE A 113 -9.56 -10.37 1.61
N GLY A 114 -10.48 -9.88 2.44
CA GLY A 114 -10.83 -8.46 2.57
C GLY A 114 -10.78 -8.03 4.02
N ALA A 115 -10.41 -6.78 4.27
CA ALA A 115 -10.42 -6.17 5.60
C ALA A 115 -10.46 -4.64 5.51
N GLU A 116 -10.82 -4.00 6.63
CA GLU A 116 -10.56 -2.59 6.86
C GLU A 116 -9.22 -2.43 7.58
N VAL A 117 -8.32 -1.60 7.08
CA VAL A 117 -7.14 -1.14 7.81
C VAL A 117 -7.54 0.04 8.67
N THR A 118 -7.34 -0.09 9.98
CA THR A 118 -7.70 0.92 11.00
C THR A 118 -6.46 1.44 11.77
N GLY A 119 -5.29 0.89 11.45
CA GLY A 119 -4.05 1.14 12.17
C GLY A 119 -2.86 0.56 11.41
N HIS A 120 -1.66 1.05 11.70
CA HIS A 120 -0.44 0.27 11.47
C HIS A 120 0.63 0.62 12.50
N THR A 121 1.53 -0.32 12.72
CA THR A 121 2.77 -0.13 13.47
C THR A 121 3.96 -0.53 12.61
N TYR A 122 5.13 -0.02 12.96
CA TYR A 122 6.38 -0.49 12.40
C TYR A 122 6.91 -1.67 13.23
N ASP A 123 7.45 -2.69 12.56
CA ASP A 123 8.17 -3.77 13.20
C ASP A 123 9.67 -3.39 13.27
N GLU A 124 10.04 -2.63 14.30
CA GLU A 124 11.40 -2.11 14.49
C GLU A 124 12.45 -3.21 14.75
N GLY A 125 12.01 -4.41 15.13
CA GLY A 125 12.88 -5.58 15.32
C GLY A 125 13.13 -6.37 14.03
N ALA A 126 12.43 -6.05 12.94
CA ALA A 126 12.60 -6.76 11.69
C ALA A 126 13.88 -6.30 10.96
N PRO A 127 14.70 -7.24 10.43
CA PRO A 127 15.89 -6.88 9.69
C PRO A 127 15.51 -6.03 8.48
N PRO A 128 16.19 -4.90 8.23
CA PRO A 128 15.93 -4.09 7.06
C PRO A 128 16.09 -4.95 5.80
N ALA A 129 15.09 -4.95 4.93
CA ALA A 129 15.24 -5.57 3.62
C ALA A 129 16.40 -4.87 2.89
N ALA A 130 17.20 -5.62 2.13
CA ALA A 130 18.47 -5.19 1.54
C ALA A 130 18.46 -3.84 0.77
N ASN A 131 17.28 -3.31 0.41
CA ASN A 131 17.10 -2.04 -0.30
C ASN A 131 15.99 -1.16 0.31
N ARG A 132 15.69 -1.29 1.61
CA ARG A 132 14.62 -0.52 2.27
C ARG A 132 15.10 -0.01 3.63
N SER A 133 15.12 1.31 3.78
CA SER A 133 15.47 2.00 5.04
C SER A 133 14.33 1.97 6.06
N THR A 134 13.09 1.77 5.61
CA THR A 134 11.92 1.74 6.50
C THR A 134 11.61 0.30 6.94
N PRO A 135 11.39 0.05 8.24
CA PRO A 135 10.93 -1.25 8.73
C PRO A 135 9.57 -1.63 8.13
N PRO A 136 9.26 -2.93 8.04
CA PRO A 136 7.98 -3.36 7.52
C PRO A 136 6.85 -2.99 8.50
N ARG A 137 5.65 -2.84 7.95
CA ARG A 137 4.46 -2.46 8.71
C ARG A 137 3.62 -3.68 9.06
N THR A 138 3.04 -3.64 10.25
CA THR A 138 1.95 -4.52 10.66
C THR A 138 0.66 -3.71 10.69
N PHE A 139 -0.31 -4.08 9.87
CA PHE A 139 -1.63 -3.46 9.85
C PHE A 139 -2.46 -3.91 11.05
N ARG A 140 -3.23 -2.99 11.62
CA ARG A 140 -4.40 -3.31 12.43
C ARG A 140 -5.57 -3.43 11.48
N VAL A 141 -6.27 -4.55 11.54
CA VAL A 141 -7.33 -4.89 10.59
C VAL A 141 -8.61 -5.27 11.31
N GLU A 142 -9.73 -4.87 10.72
CA GLU A 142 -11.09 -5.28 11.09
C GLU A 142 -11.76 -6.00 9.91
N PRO A 143 -12.83 -6.78 10.13
CA PRO A 143 -13.61 -7.37 9.06
C PRO A 143 -14.04 -6.33 8.01
N PRO A 144 -14.13 -6.72 6.73
CA PRO A 144 -14.49 -5.78 5.67
C PRO A 144 -15.95 -5.34 5.79
N GLY A 145 -16.24 -4.10 5.38
CA GLY A 145 -17.61 -3.64 5.18
C GLY A 145 -18.24 -4.13 3.86
N ASP A 146 -19.43 -3.59 3.55
CA ASP A 146 -20.25 -3.98 2.40
C ASP A 146 -19.56 -3.79 1.03
N TRP A 147 -18.53 -2.94 0.97
CA TRP A 147 -17.76 -2.71 -0.27
C TRP A 147 -17.06 -3.98 -0.79
N PHE A 148 -16.80 -4.96 0.07
CA PHE A 148 -16.06 -6.17 -0.30
C PHE A 148 -16.93 -7.20 -1.02
N ASP A 149 -18.24 -7.18 -0.80
CA ASP A 149 -19.18 -8.13 -1.41
C ASP A 149 -19.08 -8.23 -2.94
N PRO A 150 -19.01 -7.13 -3.71
CA PRO A 150 -18.81 -7.22 -5.16
C PRO A 150 -17.42 -7.73 -5.57
N MET A 151 -16.46 -7.84 -4.65
CA MET A 151 -15.06 -8.21 -4.95
C MET A 151 -14.70 -9.63 -4.51
N LYS A 152 -15.36 -10.17 -3.48
CA LYS A 152 -14.96 -11.42 -2.79
C LYS A 152 -14.76 -12.65 -3.69
N GLU A 153 -15.53 -12.75 -4.78
CA GLU A 153 -15.51 -13.86 -5.73
C GLU A 153 -14.96 -13.46 -7.10
N THR A 154 -14.03 -12.50 -7.13
CA THR A 154 -13.45 -11.98 -8.38
C THR A 154 -11.95 -12.24 -8.47
N TRP A 155 -11.40 -12.00 -9.66
CA TRP A 155 -9.96 -11.75 -9.82
C TRP A 155 -9.71 -10.29 -10.20
N LEU A 156 -8.63 -9.72 -9.68
CA LEU A 156 -8.23 -8.34 -9.94
C LEU A 156 -7.38 -8.26 -11.21
N PRO A 157 -7.52 -7.23 -12.04
CA PRO A 157 -6.76 -7.08 -13.28
C PRO A 157 -5.36 -6.52 -13.03
N LEU A 158 -4.62 -7.25 -12.20
CA LEU A 158 -3.29 -6.88 -11.79
C LEU A 158 -2.27 -7.52 -12.73
N GLU A 159 -1.44 -6.69 -13.35
CA GLU A 159 -0.21 -7.16 -13.99
C GLU A 159 0.83 -7.58 -12.93
N ARG A 160 2.05 -7.90 -13.37
CA ARG A 160 3.19 -8.02 -12.45
C ARG A 160 3.41 -6.69 -11.75
N GLY A 161 3.76 -6.71 -10.47
CA GLY A 161 4.01 -5.48 -9.74
C GLY A 161 4.43 -5.70 -8.29
N PRO A 162 4.50 -4.62 -7.50
CA PRO A 162 4.97 -4.67 -6.12
C PRO A 162 4.05 -5.52 -5.23
N ALA A 163 4.59 -6.03 -4.13
CA ALA A 163 3.82 -6.82 -3.18
C ALA A 163 2.70 -6.02 -2.49
N VAL A 164 2.83 -4.68 -2.45
CA VAL A 164 1.84 -3.75 -1.90
C VAL A 164 1.62 -2.63 -2.92
N THR A 165 0.37 -2.31 -3.24
CA THR A 165 -0.01 -1.23 -4.15
C THR A 165 -1.36 -0.66 -3.74
N VAL A 166 -1.70 0.56 -4.14
CA VAL A 166 -3.05 1.10 -4.03
C VAL A 166 -3.62 1.19 -5.44
N TRP A 167 -4.86 0.74 -5.62
CA TRP A 167 -5.52 0.89 -6.91
C TRP A 167 -5.66 2.38 -7.28
N GLY A 168 -5.34 2.72 -8.52
CA GLY A 168 -5.32 4.11 -8.99
C GLY A 168 -4.07 4.89 -8.56
N ALA A 169 -3.12 4.29 -7.84
CA ALA A 169 -1.82 4.90 -7.60
C ALA A 169 -0.95 4.87 -8.88
N PRO A 170 -0.18 5.92 -9.17
CA PRO A 170 0.73 5.93 -10.30
C PRO A 170 1.83 4.86 -10.10
N THR A 171 1.75 3.77 -10.85
CA THR A 171 2.76 2.70 -10.81
C THR A 171 3.87 3.00 -11.83
N ASN A 172 4.97 3.64 -11.41
CA ASN A 172 6.28 3.76 -12.11
C ASN A 172 6.29 4.03 -13.64
N GLY A 173 5.20 4.52 -14.23
CA GLY A 173 5.12 5.07 -15.58
C GLY A 173 4.93 6.58 -15.54
N PRO A 174 5.03 7.30 -16.67
CA PRO A 174 4.71 8.72 -16.70
C PRO A 174 3.32 8.91 -16.09
N LEU A 175 3.23 9.82 -15.12
CA LEU A 175 2.03 10.17 -14.38
C LEU A 175 0.86 10.31 -15.36
N ARG A 176 0.10 9.23 -15.59
CA ARG A 176 -1.18 9.32 -16.26
C ARG A 176 -2.04 10.16 -15.33
N GLU A 177 -2.68 11.16 -15.92
CA GLU A 177 -3.33 12.27 -15.25
C GLU A 177 -4.31 11.76 -14.18
N VAL A 178 -3.89 11.91 -12.93
CA VAL A 178 -4.73 11.77 -11.75
C VAL A 178 -4.79 13.17 -11.13
N ASP A 179 -5.89 13.89 -11.38
CA ASP A 179 -6.05 15.32 -11.09
C ASP A 179 -5.80 15.70 -9.63
N TRP A 180 -6.10 14.81 -8.68
CA TRP A 180 -5.89 15.06 -7.25
C TRP A 180 -4.44 14.85 -6.78
N LEU A 181 -3.64 14.07 -7.51
CA LEU A 181 -2.20 13.89 -7.21
C LEU A 181 -1.36 15.01 -7.82
N ARG A 182 -1.78 15.67 -8.90
CA ARG A 182 -1.04 16.79 -9.52
C ARG A 182 -0.98 18.01 -8.61
N VAL A 183 -2.14 18.40 -8.07
CA VAL A 183 -2.26 19.57 -7.18
C VAL A 183 -1.43 19.40 -5.90
N ASP A 184 -1.30 18.16 -5.40
CA ASP A 184 -0.55 17.87 -4.18
C ASP A 184 0.91 17.48 -4.45
N ALA A 185 1.24 16.86 -5.59
CA ALA A 185 2.62 16.53 -5.94
C ALA A 185 3.44 17.78 -6.24
N ASP A 186 2.85 18.81 -6.88
CA ASP A 186 3.54 20.07 -7.11
C ASP A 186 3.79 20.82 -5.79
N LYS A 187 2.82 20.81 -4.85
CA LYS A 187 3.00 21.35 -3.50
C LYS A 187 4.02 20.55 -2.66
N GLN A 188 4.04 19.23 -2.78
CA GLN A 188 4.99 18.36 -2.08
C GLN A 188 6.41 18.53 -2.65
N LYS A 189 6.52 18.71 -3.97
CA LYS A 189 7.79 18.99 -4.65
C LYS A 189 8.33 20.36 -4.24
N GLU A 190 7.51 21.40 -4.26
CA GLU A 190 7.90 22.74 -3.76
C GLU A 190 8.34 22.67 -2.30
N ARG A 191 7.62 21.92 -1.45
CA ARG A 191 7.98 21.76 -0.04
C ARG A 191 9.28 20.97 0.17
N LEU A 192 9.52 19.90 -0.60
CA LEU A 192 10.76 19.12 -0.53
C LEU A 192 11.95 19.89 -1.09
N GLU A 193 11.77 20.63 -2.19
CA GLU A 193 12.79 21.51 -2.75
C GLU A 193 13.11 22.66 -1.78
N TYR A 194 12.09 23.19 -1.09
CA TYR A 194 12.26 24.17 -0.01
C TYR A 194 12.99 23.58 1.20
N GLU A 195 12.62 22.38 1.68
CA GLU A 195 13.30 21.70 2.78
C GLU A 195 14.75 21.30 2.42
N MET A 196 15.01 20.90 1.18
CA MET A 196 16.36 20.66 0.68
C MET A 196 17.18 21.95 0.56
N TRP A 197 16.55 23.03 0.08
CA TRP A 197 17.18 24.35 0.01
C TRP A 197 17.54 24.87 1.40
N LEU A 198 16.63 24.76 2.38
CA LEU A 198 16.87 25.08 3.79
C LEU A 198 18.09 24.33 4.34
N ARG A 199 18.20 23.02 4.10
CA ARG A 199 19.37 22.23 4.53
C ARG A 199 20.67 22.58 3.81
N SER A 200 20.59 23.22 2.64
CA SER A 200 21.75 23.66 1.85
C SER A 200 22.17 25.11 2.11
N ALA A 201 21.32 25.89 2.81
CA ALA A 201 21.59 27.28 3.12
C ALA A 201 22.69 27.40 4.20
N PRO A 202 23.78 28.15 3.97
CA PRO A 202 24.92 28.24 4.89
C PRO A 202 24.57 28.70 6.31
N VAL A 203 23.49 29.48 6.47
CA VAL A 203 23.03 30.04 7.75
C VAL A 203 22.54 28.96 8.72
N LEU A 204 22.13 27.78 8.23
CA LEU A 204 21.66 26.68 9.08
C LEU A 204 22.76 25.73 9.55
N ARG A 205 24.01 25.89 9.08
CA ARG A 205 25.15 25.11 9.60
C ARG A 205 25.47 25.43 11.07
N ASP A 206 25.20 26.65 11.50
CA ASP A 206 25.49 27.09 12.88
C ASP A 206 24.36 26.73 13.86
N VAL A 207 23.11 26.59 13.40
CA VAL A 207 21.98 26.19 14.25
C VAL A 207 22.06 24.71 14.63
N ALA A 208 22.64 23.86 13.78
CA ALA A 208 22.88 22.45 14.10
C ALA A 208 23.93 22.26 15.22
N GLN A 209 24.75 23.26 15.54
CA GLN A 209 25.71 23.23 16.65
C GLN A 209 25.07 23.60 18.00
N VAL A 210 23.95 24.31 18.01
CA VAL A 210 23.20 24.63 19.22
C VAL A 210 22.04 23.63 19.31
N GLY A 211 22.25 22.53 20.03
CA GLY A 211 21.35 21.37 20.09
C GLY A 211 19.89 21.68 20.45
N LEU A 212 19.12 22.19 19.49
CA LEU A 212 17.69 22.38 19.56
C LEU A 212 17.03 21.17 18.91
N THR A 213 16.62 20.23 19.74
CA THR A 213 15.84 19.04 19.36
C THR A 213 14.33 19.31 19.29
N ASP A 214 13.91 20.58 19.44
CA ASP A 214 12.51 20.99 19.48
C ASP A 214 12.16 21.89 18.28
N THR A 215 11.34 21.33 17.38
CA THR A 215 10.84 21.96 16.15
C THR A 215 10.11 23.29 16.42
N ASP A 216 9.40 23.41 17.55
CA ASP A 216 8.62 24.62 17.90
C ASP A 216 9.51 25.77 18.40
N ALA A 217 10.70 25.45 18.92
CA ALA A 217 11.70 26.45 19.30
C ALA A 217 12.42 27.01 18.05
N ILE A 218 12.66 26.15 17.07
CA ILE A 218 13.27 26.52 15.78
C ILE A 218 12.33 27.45 15.00
N LEU A 219 11.03 27.13 14.96
CA LEU A 219 10.03 27.96 14.26
C LEU A 219 9.84 29.34 14.92
N ARG A 220 9.93 29.44 16.25
CA ARG A 220 9.83 30.73 16.95
C ARG A 220 11.04 31.63 16.77
N ALA A 221 12.25 31.06 16.73
CA ALA A 221 13.46 31.82 16.41
C ALA A 221 13.46 32.26 14.93
N TRP A 222 12.85 31.47 14.06
CA TRP A 222 12.72 31.75 12.62
C TRP A 222 11.79 32.93 12.33
N ASP A 223 10.63 33.02 12.99
CA ASP A 223 9.66 34.10 12.77
C ASP A 223 10.17 35.50 13.14
N GLN A 224 11.20 35.60 13.97
CA GLN A 224 11.79 36.89 14.36
C GLN A 224 12.75 37.47 13.33
N ASP A 225 13.39 36.64 12.49
CA ASP A 225 14.50 37.06 11.60
C ASP A 225 14.42 36.54 10.15
N ALA A 226 13.30 35.90 9.73
CA ALA A 226 13.19 35.36 8.39
C ALA A 226 13.16 36.46 7.30
N PRO A 227 14.06 36.42 6.29
CA PRO A 227 14.03 37.35 5.18
C PRO A 227 12.82 37.07 4.27
N SER A 228 12.23 38.14 3.73
CA SER A 228 11.04 38.06 2.87
C SER A 228 11.27 37.21 1.62
N HIS A 229 10.30 36.35 1.32
CA HIS A 229 10.27 35.45 0.18
C HIS A 229 10.50 36.20 -1.16
N PRO A 230 11.34 35.72 -2.09
CA PRO A 230 11.42 36.33 -3.40
C PRO A 230 10.08 36.15 -4.13
N GLN A 231 9.45 37.27 -4.50
CA GLN A 231 8.28 37.26 -5.38
C GLN A 231 8.72 36.80 -6.76
N ILE A 232 8.22 35.66 -7.21
CA ILE A 232 8.33 35.24 -8.60
C ILE A 232 7.39 36.13 -9.40
N GLY A 233 7.96 37.12 -10.08
CA GLY A 233 7.23 38.05 -10.94
C GLY A 233 6.45 37.30 -12.02
N ARG A 234 5.12 37.35 -11.91
CA ARG A 234 4.24 37.32 -13.07
C ARG A 234 4.09 38.76 -13.53
N ASP A 235 4.87 39.17 -14.52
CA ASP A 235 4.46 40.23 -15.42
C ASP A 235 4.77 39.79 -16.85
N GLY A 236 3.70 39.42 -17.54
CA GLY A 236 3.69 39.19 -18.97
C GLY A 236 3.84 40.52 -19.70
N ALA A 237 4.64 40.47 -20.76
CA ALA A 237 4.75 41.53 -21.74
C ALA A 237 3.38 41.86 -22.36
N ALA A 238 3.10 43.16 -22.45
CA ALA A 238 2.34 43.78 -23.52
C ALA A 238 3.22 44.91 -24.10
#